data_AF-A0A5D3YEC0-F1
#
_entry.id   AF-A0A5D3YEC0-F1
#
_cell.length_a   1.000
_cell.length_b   1.000
_cell.length_c   1.000
_cell.angle_alpha   90.00
_cell.angle_beta   90.00
_cell.angle_gamma   90.00
#
_symmetry.space_group_name_H-M   'P 1'
#
loop_
_entity.id
_entity.type
_entity.pdbx_description
1 polymer ?
#
loop_
_entity_poly.entity_id
_entity_poly.type
_entity_poly.pdbx_seq_one_letter_code
_entity_poly.pdbx_strand_id
1 'polypeptide(L)'
;MFELITANGIPARLDEQRGFDHGLFVLLKLMYPEAQIPCIQLSLLKNLDPRKHIALGKAITPLRKKNILIIGSGMSFHNLKVFFSREIDSNKENNEFDSWLIETCTSQALSPKKREQQLIE
;
A
#
# COMPACT_ATOMS: atom_id res chain seq x y z
N MET A 1 6.88 15.57 0.61
CA MET A 1 6.90 14.13 0.96
C MET A 1 8.29 13.70 1.41
N PHE A 2 9.33 13.88 0.58
CA PHE A 2 10.73 13.57 0.93
C PHE A 2 11.14 14.08 2.32
N GLU A 3 10.96 15.37 2.58
CA GLU A 3 11.28 15.99 3.88
C GLU A 3 10.53 15.35 5.07
N LEU A 4 9.26 14.96 4.88
CA LEU A 4 8.48 14.29 5.94
C LEU A 4 9.08 12.92 6.26
N ILE A 5 9.50 12.18 5.24
CA ILE A 5 10.07 10.84 5.39
C ILE A 5 11.43 10.93 6.09
N THR A 6 12.32 11.82 5.63
CA THR A 6 13.65 11.98 6.20
C THR A 6 13.64 12.57 7.61
N ALA A 7 12.74 13.52 7.90
CA ALA A 7 12.55 14.06 9.25
C ALA A 7 12.07 13.02 10.27
N ASN A 8 11.46 11.92 9.82
CA ASN A 8 11.08 10.78 10.65
C ASN A 8 12.16 9.68 10.70
N GLY A 9 13.40 9.99 10.28
CA GLY A 9 14.53 9.06 10.36
C GLY A 9 14.47 7.91 9.35
N ILE A 10 13.62 8.00 8.32
CA ILE A 10 13.52 7.00 7.26
C ILE A 10 14.42 7.45 6.10
N PRO A 11 15.48 6.70 5.75
CA PRO A 11 16.32 7.04 4.60
C PRO A 11 15.51 7.02 3.31
N ALA A 12 15.63 8.08 2.52
CA ALA A 12 14.96 8.23 1.23
C ALA A 12 15.89 8.88 0.21
N ARG A 13 15.60 8.65 -1.07
CA ARG A 13 16.30 9.28 -2.21
C ARG A 13 15.25 9.77 -3.20
N LEU A 14 15.50 10.92 -3.82
CA LEU A 14 14.75 11.38 -4.98
C LEU A 14 15.29 10.71 -6.25
N ASP A 15 14.40 10.35 -7.17
CA ASP A 15 14.77 9.72 -8.42
C ASP A 15 13.90 10.29 -9.54
N GLU A 16 14.49 11.19 -10.33
CA GLU A 16 13.82 11.90 -11.43
C GLU A 16 13.83 11.10 -12.74
N GLN A 17 14.58 9.99 -12.78
CA GLN A 17 14.77 9.17 -13.98
C GLN A 17 13.92 7.90 -13.97
N ARG A 18 13.37 7.50 -12.81
CA ARG A 18 12.51 6.32 -12.70
C ARG A 18 11.20 6.51 -13.48
N GLY A 19 11.01 5.67 -14.50
CA GLY A 19 9.73 5.58 -15.22
C GLY A 19 8.57 5.12 -14.34
N PHE A 20 7.35 5.24 -14.86
CA PHE A 20 6.15 4.75 -14.18
C PHE A 20 6.11 3.23 -14.16
N ASP A 21 5.98 2.63 -12.98
CA ASP A 21 5.74 1.20 -12.87
C ASP A 21 4.28 0.83 -13.24
N HIS A 22 4.06 -0.47 -13.43
CA HIS A 22 2.77 -1.01 -13.87
C HIS A 22 1.63 -0.66 -12.89
N GLY A 23 1.92 -0.66 -11.58
CA GLY A 23 0.94 -0.40 -10.53
C GLY A 23 0.44 1.05 -10.53
N LEU A 24 1.29 2.01 -10.93
CA LEU A 24 0.86 3.37 -11.20
C LEU A 24 0.15 3.49 -12.54
N PHE A 25 0.78 3.00 -13.62
CA PHE A 25 0.33 3.29 -14.98
C PHE A 25 -1.06 2.73 -15.28
N VAL A 26 -1.30 1.44 -15.03
CA VAL A 26 -2.57 0.79 -15.38
C VAL A 26 -3.71 1.37 -14.56
N LEU A 27 -3.51 1.52 -13.25
CA LEU A 27 -4.53 2.03 -12.34
C LEU A 27 -4.96 3.45 -12.73
N LEU A 28 -3.99 4.35 -12.92
CA LEU A 28 -4.30 5.74 -13.24
C LEU A 28 -4.82 5.92 -14.67
N LYS A 29 -4.41 5.07 -15.62
CA LYS A 29 -4.99 5.11 -16.97
C LYS A 29 -6.49 4.79 -16.96
N LEU A 30 -6.93 3.90 -16.07
CA LEU A 30 -8.34 3.56 -15.90
C LEU A 30 -9.12 4.63 -15.12
N MET A 31 -8.54 5.18 -14.05
CA MET A 31 -9.22 6.18 -13.21
C MET A 31 -9.23 7.59 -13.80
N TYR A 32 -8.12 8.01 -14.42
CA TYR A 32 -7.87 9.37 -14.91
C TYR A 32 -7.19 9.34 -16.30
N PRO A 33 -7.90 8.89 -17.35
CA PRO A 33 -7.31 8.58 -18.66
C PRO A 33 -6.63 9.77 -19.36
N GLU A 34 -7.04 10.99 -19.03
CA GLU A 34 -6.53 12.27 -19.57
C GLU A 34 -5.22 12.74 -18.92
N ALA A 35 -4.75 12.05 -17.88
CA ALA A 35 -3.46 12.32 -17.21
C ALA A 35 -3.27 13.78 -16.72
N GLN A 36 -4.35 14.43 -16.27
CA GLN A 36 -4.33 15.83 -15.83
C GLN A 36 -3.87 16.03 -14.37
N ILE A 37 -3.67 14.95 -13.62
CA ILE A 37 -3.29 14.99 -12.20
C ILE A 37 -1.80 14.66 -12.06
N PRO A 38 -0.97 15.56 -11.50
CA PRO A 38 0.44 15.27 -11.22
C PRO A 38 0.59 14.10 -10.23
N CYS A 39 1.50 13.20 -10.53
CA CYS A 39 1.70 11.98 -9.76
C CYS A 39 3.15 11.85 -9.26
N ILE A 40 3.31 11.30 -8.07
CA ILE A 40 4.62 10.97 -7.47
C ILE A 40 4.58 9.51 -7.05
N GLN A 41 5.64 8.77 -7.39
CA GLN A 41 5.80 7.37 -6.97
C GLN A 41 6.52 7.30 -5.62
N LEU A 42 6.03 6.44 -4.72
CA LEU A 42 6.72 6.06 -3.48
C LEU A 42 6.99 4.56 -3.54
N SER A 43 8.27 4.18 -3.53
CA SER A 43 8.67 2.78 -3.59
C SER A 43 8.39 2.03 -2.29
N LEU A 44 8.18 0.72 -2.38
CA LEU A 44 8.16 -0.17 -1.22
C LEU A 44 9.58 -0.55 -0.78
N LEU A 45 9.75 -0.79 0.52
CA LEU A 45 10.97 -1.36 1.09
C LEU A 45 11.09 -2.83 0.67
N LYS A 46 12.28 -3.23 0.22
CA LYS A 46 12.54 -4.58 -0.30
C LYS A 46 12.23 -5.71 0.68
N ASN A 47 12.39 -5.46 1.99
CA ASN A 47 12.17 -6.47 3.02
C ASN A 47 10.68 -6.64 3.40
N LEU A 48 9.79 -5.78 2.87
CA LEU A 48 8.34 -5.80 3.12
C LEU A 48 7.96 -5.83 4.61
N ASP A 49 8.81 -5.27 5.47
CA ASP A 49 8.57 -5.26 6.91
C ASP A 49 7.37 -4.34 7.25
N PRO A 50 6.26 -4.90 7.78
CA PRO A 50 5.05 -4.12 8.02
C PRO A 50 5.27 -2.97 8.99
N ARG A 51 6.18 -3.11 9.97
CA ARG A 51 6.49 -2.04 10.94
C ARG A 51 7.05 -0.82 10.23
N LYS A 52 7.96 -1.05 9.28
CA LYS A 52 8.60 0.04 8.51
C LYS A 52 7.60 0.69 7.54
N HIS A 53 6.72 -0.09 6.93
CA HIS A 53 5.67 0.44 6.06
C HIS A 53 4.62 1.27 6.84
N ILE A 54 4.24 0.83 8.03
CA ILE A 54 3.35 1.58 8.92
C ILE A 54 4.03 2.88 9.38
N ALA A 55 5.31 2.82 9.76
CA ALA A 55 6.09 4.02 10.11
C ALA A 55 6.17 5.02 8.93
N LEU A 56 6.36 4.52 7.70
CA LEU A 56 6.33 5.35 6.49
C LEU A 56 4.97 6.02 6.28
N GLY A 57 3.86 5.27 6.45
CA GLY A 57 2.50 5.80 6.38
C GLY A 57 2.25 6.89 7.43
N LYS A 58 2.70 6.68 8.67
CA LYS A 58 2.65 7.67 9.75
C LYS A 58 3.42 8.94 9.38
N ALA A 59 4.64 8.82 8.86
CA ALA A 59 5.47 9.95 8.45
C ALA A 59 4.80 10.84 7.41
N ILE A 60 4.06 10.27 6.46
CA ILE A 60 3.38 11.03 5.40
C ILE A 60 1.94 11.47 5.76
N THR A 61 1.45 11.15 6.95
CA THR A 61 0.10 11.55 7.42
C THR A 61 -0.23 13.03 7.22
N PRO A 62 0.71 14.00 7.43
CA PRO A 62 0.42 15.41 7.20
C PRO A 62 -0.06 15.75 5.78
N LEU A 63 0.26 14.93 4.77
CA LEU A 63 -0.18 15.13 3.38
C LEU A 63 -1.71 15.01 3.24
N ARG A 64 -2.39 14.29 4.13
CA ARG A 64 -3.86 14.17 4.10
C ARG A 64 -4.59 15.51 4.26
N LYS A 65 -3.90 16.54 4.79
CA LYS A 65 -4.44 17.90 4.93
C LYS A 65 -4.15 18.80 3.72
N LYS A 66 -3.45 18.30 2.69
CA LYS A 66 -2.94 19.09 1.56
C LYS A 66 -3.63 18.80 0.22
N ASN A 67 -4.85 18.28 0.24
CA ASN A 67 -5.59 17.88 -0.97
C ASN A 67 -4.79 16.91 -1.86
N ILE A 68 -4.15 15.92 -1.23
CA ILE A 68 -3.36 14.88 -1.90
C ILE A 68 -4.10 13.56 -1.76
N LEU A 69 -4.34 12.89 -2.90
CA LEU A 69 -4.85 11.53 -2.93
C LEU A 69 -3.68 10.55 -2.75
N ILE A 70 -3.74 9.72 -1.71
CA ILE A 70 -2.76 8.64 -1.47
C ILE A 70 -3.40 7.34 -1.95
N ILE A 71 -2.71 6.64 -2.86
CA ILE A 71 -3.18 5.38 -3.43
C ILE A 71 -2.18 4.27 -3.11
N GLY A 72 -2.66 3.20 -2.49
CA GLY A 72 -1.94 1.92 -2.45
C GLY A 72 -2.42 1.06 -3.62
N SER A 73 -1.52 0.69 -4.52
CA SER A 73 -1.81 -0.15 -5.69
C SER A 73 -1.13 -1.50 -5.53
N GLY A 74 -1.88 -2.58 -5.68
CA GLY A 74 -1.39 -3.95 -5.51
C GLY A 74 -2.51 -4.96 -5.26
N MET A 75 -2.14 -6.11 -4.71
CA MET A 75 -3.04 -7.20 -4.32
C MET A 75 -2.78 -7.58 -2.87
N SER A 76 -3.84 -7.80 -2.10
CA SER A 76 -3.77 -8.24 -0.70
C SER A 76 -3.19 -9.65 -0.58
N PHE A 77 -3.60 -10.55 -1.47
CA PHE A 77 -3.09 -11.91 -1.57
C PHE A 77 -2.46 -12.14 -2.95
N HIS A 78 -1.20 -12.56 -2.99
CA HIS A 78 -0.45 -12.75 -4.24
C HIS A 78 0.33 -14.07 -4.21
N ASN A 79 -0.39 -15.19 -4.13
CA ASN A 79 0.21 -16.52 -4.23
C ASN A 79 0.07 -17.06 -5.66
N LEU A 80 1.11 -16.87 -6.48
CA LEU A 80 1.10 -17.30 -7.88
C LEU A 80 0.90 -18.82 -8.03
N LYS A 81 1.32 -19.62 -7.06
CA LYS A 81 1.11 -21.08 -7.11
C LYS A 81 -0.38 -21.44 -7.07
N VAL A 82 -1.15 -20.69 -6.28
CA VAL A 82 -2.61 -20.81 -6.16
C VAL A 82 -3.28 -20.28 -7.43
N PHE A 83 -2.81 -19.16 -7.98
CA PHE A 83 -3.36 -18.61 -9.23
C PHE A 83 -3.21 -19.55 -10.44
N PHE A 84 -2.13 -20.33 -10.50
CA PHE A 84 -1.89 -21.28 -11.59
C PHE A 84 -2.32 -22.71 -11.27
N SER A 85 -2.84 -23.00 -10.07
CA SER A 85 -3.40 -24.31 -9.76
C SER A 85 -4.83 -24.44 -10.30
N ARG A 86 -5.23 -25.66 -10.67
CA ARG A 86 -6.59 -25.98 -11.16
C ARG A 86 -7.50 -26.50 -10.04
N GLU A 87 -7.09 -26.36 -8.78
CA GLU A 87 -7.84 -26.88 -7.64
C GLU A 87 -8.93 -25.90 -7.19
N ILE A 88 -10.12 -26.44 -6.94
CA ILE A 88 -11.34 -25.67 -6.66
C ILE A 88 -11.29 -24.97 -5.28
N ASP A 89 -10.44 -25.43 -4.36
CA ASP A 89 -10.36 -24.95 -2.97
C ASP A 89 -9.26 -23.90 -2.73
N SER A 90 -8.60 -23.45 -3.81
CA SER A 90 -7.51 -22.47 -3.79
C SER A 90 -7.95 -21.08 -3.27
N ASN A 91 -9.26 -20.85 -3.12
CA ASN A 91 -9.83 -19.57 -2.73
C ASN A 91 -10.09 -19.43 -1.23
N LYS A 92 -10.07 -20.51 -0.44
CA LYS A 92 -10.43 -20.42 0.98
C LYS A 92 -9.44 -19.55 1.77
N GLU A 93 -8.14 -19.81 1.64
CA GLU A 93 -7.09 -19.03 2.31
C GLU A 93 -7.14 -17.55 1.89
N ASN A 94 -7.37 -17.30 0.59
CA ASN A 94 -7.53 -15.95 0.06
C ASN A 94 -8.74 -15.24 0.70
N ASN A 95 -9.89 -15.91 0.78
CA ASN A 95 -11.11 -15.33 1.34
C ASN A 95 -11.00 -15.08 2.85
N GLU A 96 -10.36 -15.99 3.58
CA GLU A 96 -10.10 -15.83 5.02
C GLU A 96 -9.15 -14.66 5.27
N PHE A 97 -8.07 -14.56 4.50
CA PHE A 97 -7.13 -13.45 4.58
C PHE A 97 -7.79 -12.11 4.21
N ASP A 98 -8.57 -12.06 3.14
CA ASP A 98 -9.24 -10.84 2.69
C ASP A 98 -10.28 -10.37 3.71
N SER A 99 -11.06 -11.29 4.26
CA SER A 99 -12.02 -10.99 5.34
C SER A 99 -11.32 -10.44 6.58
N TRP A 100 -10.22 -11.07 6.99
CA TRP A 100 -9.39 -10.60 8.11
C TRP A 100 -8.84 -9.20 7.83
N LEU A 101 -8.28 -8.96 6.65
CA LEU A 101 -7.67 -7.69 6.29
C LEU A 101 -8.71 -6.56 6.25
N ILE A 102 -9.90 -6.81 5.68
CA ILE A 102 -11.01 -5.86 5.66
C ILE A 102 -11.41 -5.50 7.10
N GLU A 103 -11.61 -6.49 7.97
CA GLU A 103 -11.98 -6.26 9.37
C GLU A 103 -10.88 -5.45 10.09
N THR A 104 -9.63 -5.88 10.00
CA THR A 104 -8.48 -5.19 10.61
C THR A 104 -8.35 -3.74 10.12
N CYS A 105 -8.57 -3.46 8.84
CA CYS A 105 -8.39 -2.12 8.30
C CYS A 105 -9.60 -1.20 8.52
N THR A 106 -10.83 -1.73 8.52
CA THR A 106 -12.05 -0.93 8.41
C THR A 106 -12.94 -0.93 9.65
N SER A 107 -12.83 -1.93 10.53
CA SER A 107 -13.71 -2.10 11.69
C SER A 107 -13.62 -0.95 12.68
N GLN A 108 -14.77 -0.31 12.94
CA GLN A 108 -14.87 0.78 13.92
C GLN A 108 -14.70 0.30 15.37
N ALA A 109 -14.82 -1.01 15.62
CA ALA A 109 -14.60 -1.60 16.93
C ALA A 109 -13.10 -1.68 17.30
N LEU A 110 -12.20 -1.66 16.31
CA LEU A 110 -10.76 -1.75 16.52
C LEU A 110 -10.12 -0.37 16.65
N SER A 111 -9.43 -0.13 17.78
CA SER A 111 -8.60 1.07 17.95
C SER A 111 -7.42 1.07 16.97
N PRO A 112 -6.91 2.25 16.56
CA PRO A 112 -5.74 2.32 15.66
C PRO A 112 -4.54 1.50 16.15
N LYS A 113 -4.29 1.49 17.46
CA LYS A 113 -3.22 0.68 18.07
C LYS A 113 -3.46 -0.82 17.88
N LYS A 114 -4.71 -1.29 18.00
CA LYS A 114 -5.03 -2.71 17.83
C LYS A 114 -4.93 -3.14 16.37
N ARG A 115 -5.36 -2.28 15.43
CA ARG A 115 -5.21 -2.53 13.98
C ARG A 115 -3.72 -2.65 13.61
N GLU A 116 -2.91 -1.72 14.09
CA GLU A 116 -1.46 -1.76 13.89
C GLU A 116 -0.83 -3.04 14.44
N GLN A 117 -1.21 -3.46 15.66
CA GLN A 117 -0.71 -4.70 16.24
C GLN A 117 -1.05 -5.93 15.37
N GLN A 118 -2.29 -6.03 14.89
CA GLN A 118 -2.72 -7.13 14.02
C GLN A 118 -1.93 -7.20 12.71
N LEU A 119 -1.56 -6.06 12.11
CA LEU A 119 -0.79 -6.02 10.87
C LEU A 119 0.70 -6.40 11.04
N ILE A 120 1.14 -6.56 12.28
CA ILE A 120 2.54 -6.65 12.70
C ILE A 120 2.88 -8.03 13.28
N GLU A 121 1.87 -8.73 13.79
CA GLU A 121 1.92 -10.10 14.35
C GLU A 121 1.61 -11.13 13.27
#